data_AF-A0A838S3T1-F1
#
_entry.id   AF-A0A838S3T1-F1
#
_cell.length_a   1.000
_cell.length_b   1.000
_cell.length_c   1.000
_cell.angle_alpha   90.00
_cell.angle_beta   90.00
_cell.angle_gamma   90.00
#
_symmetry.space_group_name_H-M   'P 1'
#
loop_
_entity.id
_entity.type
_entity.pdbx_description
1 polymer ?
#
loop_
_entity_poly.entity_id
_entity_poly.type
_entity_poly.pdbx_seq_one_letter_code
_entity_poly.pdbx_strand_id
1 'polypeptide(L)'
;MLISRAQQRLAQHRSGDLPAKLANKWASSTDLTVGLSHRAEASCPACGAMGTIEGEEIEKTEPRYEQVAEDDFEAWVELSVGTDYFSCPTCRLVLDSWDLINVTELPPNFADTGDYGDYAEPEYGND
;
A
#
# COMPACT_ATOMS: atom_id res chain seq x y z
N MET A 1 -17.61 10.53 -9.18
CA MET A 1 -16.36 10.37 -8.43
C MET A 1 -16.38 9.03 -7.68
N LEU A 2 -15.27 8.28 -7.69
CA LEU A 2 -15.18 6.94 -7.08
C LEU A 2 -15.37 6.97 -5.56
N ILE A 3 -14.77 7.96 -4.89
CA ILE A 3 -14.87 8.20 -3.44
C ILE A 3 -16.31 8.36 -2.99
N SER A 4 -17.06 9.28 -3.60
CA SER A 4 -18.48 9.52 -3.26
C SER A 4 -19.35 8.27 -3.44
N ARG A 5 -19.02 7.44 -4.44
CA ARG A 5 -19.73 6.17 -4.69
C ARG A 5 -19.40 5.13 -3.61
N ALA A 6 -18.15 5.05 -3.16
CA ALA A 6 -17.76 4.18 -2.06
C ALA A 6 -18.46 4.57 -0.75
N GLN A 7 -18.53 5.87 -0.45
CA GLN A 7 -19.27 6.41 0.69
C GLN A 7 -20.76 6.05 0.64
N GLN A 8 -21.41 6.27 -0.51
CA GLN A 8 -22.82 5.94 -0.68
C GLN A 8 -23.11 4.45 -0.47
N ARG A 9 -22.27 3.57 -1.03
CA ARG A 9 -22.46 2.13 -0.86
C ARG A 9 -22.22 1.68 0.58
N LEU A 10 -21.23 2.27 1.27
CA LEU A 10 -21.02 2.00 2.69
C LEU A 10 -22.22 2.43 3.53
N ALA A 11 -22.84 3.57 3.21
CA ALA A 11 -24.06 4.02 3.89
C ALA A 11 -25.22 3.03 3.66
N GLN A 12 -25.44 2.56 2.43
CA GLN A 12 -26.43 1.53 2.10
C GLN A 12 -26.16 0.20 2.81
N HIS A 13 -24.88 -0.19 2.92
CA HIS A 13 -24.49 -1.38 3.68
C HIS A 13 -24.87 -1.25 5.14
N ARG A 14 -24.58 -0.10 5.74
CA ARG A 14 -24.88 0.18 7.16
C ARG A 14 -26.38 0.28 7.44
N SER A 15 -27.19 0.72 6.48
CA SER A 15 -28.65 0.79 6.64
C SER A 15 -29.36 -0.53 6.38
N GLY A 16 -28.67 -1.54 5.84
CA GLY A 16 -29.28 -2.82 5.44
C GLY A 16 -30.03 -2.77 4.10
N ASP A 17 -29.94 -1.66 3.37
CA ASP A 17 -30.66 -1.44 2.10
C ASP A 17 -29.86 -1.90 0.87
N LEU A 18 -28.85 -2.75 1.04
CA LEU A 18 -28.08 -3.24 -0.09
C LEU A 18 -28.92 -4.17 -0.96
N PRO A 19 -28.93 -3.98 -2.28
CA PRO A 19 -29.49 -4.96 -3.20
C PRO A 19 -28.82 -6.32 -2.98
N ALA A 20 -29.60 -7.41 -3.03
CA ALA A 20 -29.12 -8.77 -2.74
C ALA A 20 -27.82 -9.16 -3.47
N LYS A 21 -27.68 -8.72 -4.74
CA LYS A 21 -26.45 -8.94 -5.54
C LYS A 21 -25.22 -8.24 -4.96
N LEU A 22 -25.39 -7.06 -4.39
CA LEU A 22 -24.33 -6.29 -3.76
C LEU A 22 -24.02 -6.82 -2.36
N ALA A 23 -25.06 -7.22 -1.60
CA ALA A 23 -24.91 -7.86 -0.29
C ALA A 23 -24.10 -9.17 -0.38
N ASN A 24 -24.38 -10.01 -1.39
CA ASN A 24 -23.61 -11.24 -1.61
C ASN A 24 -22.13 -10.97 -1.92
N LYS A 25 -21.83 -9.91 -2.70
CA LYS A 25 -20.45 -9.47 -2.94
C LYS A 25 -19.77 -8.96 -1.67
N TRP A 26 -20.52 -8.28 -0.81
CA TRP A 26 -20.01 -7.81 0.47
C TRP A 26 -19.73 -8.95 1.46
N ALA A 27 -20.51 -10.02 1.39
CA ALA A 27 -20.35 -11.22 2.20
C ALA A 27 -19.21 -12.15 1.73
N SER A 28 -18.81 -12.08 0.47
CA SER A 28 -17.65 -12.82 -0.06
C SER A 28 -16.32 -12.16 0.32
N SER A 29 -15.23 -12.95 0.23
CA SER A 29 -13.83 -12.58 0.53
C SER A 29 -13.51 -11.09 0.33
N THR A 30 -12.83 -10.54 1.32
CA THR A 30 -12.56 -9.10 1.48
C THR A 30 -11.20 -8.68 0.94
N ASP A 31 -10.42 -9.63 0.44
CA ASP A 31 -9.12 -9.31 -0.13
C ASP A 31 -9.31 -8.64 -1.49
N LEU A 32 -8.97 -7.37 -1.53
CA LEU A 32 -9.03 -6.51 -2.71
C LEU A 32 -7.62 -6.11 -3.17
N THR A 33 -6.59 -6.72 -2.57
CA THR A 33 -5.19 -6.49 -2.97
C THR A 33 -4.94 -7.02 -4.38
N VAL A 34 -3.98 -6.42 -5.07
CA VAL A 34 -3.55 -6.84 -6.40
C VAL A 34 -2.28 -7.71 -6.34
N GLY A 35 -1.61 -7.75 -5.19
CA GLY A 35 -0.49 -8.63 -4.89
C GLY A 35 0.84 -8.10 -5.41
N LEU A 36 1.07 -6.78 -5.32
CA LEU A 36 2.37 -6.20 -5.68
C LEU A 36 3.45 -6.56 -4.64
N SER A 37 4.70 -6.46 -5.05
CA SER A 37 5.86 -6.84 -4.25
C SER A 37 5.95 -6.10 -2.91
N HIS A 38 5.56 -4.82 -2.90
CA HIS A 38 5.59 -3.98 -1.71
C HIS A 38 4.19 -3.54 -1.31
N ARG A 39 3.94 -3.47 0.00
CA ARG A 39 2.64 -3.03 0.53
C ARG A 39 2.77 -2.40 1.91
N ALA A 40 1.89 -1.44 2.17
CA ALA A 40 1.73 -0.83 3.49
C ALA A 40 0.26 -0.52 3.79
N GLU A 41 -0.02 -0.14 5.03
CA GLU A 41 -1.36 0.31 5.40
C GLU A 41 -1.51 1.82 5.24
N ALA A 42 -2.68 2.28 4.78
CA ALA A 42 -3.01 3.70 4.67
C ALA A 42 -4.47 4.00 5.01
N SER A 43 -4.74 5.23 5.45
CA SER A 43 -6.11 5.66 5.76
C SER A 43 -6.92 5.85 4.48
N CYS A 44 -8.11 5.24 4.42
CA CYS A 44 -8.98 5.32 3.26
C CYS A 44 -9.56 6.74 3.08
N PRO A 45 -9.38 7.38 1.91
CA PRO A 45 -9.89 8.73 1.66
C PRO A 45 -11.43 8.79 1.58
N ALA A 46 -12.12 7.65 1.46
CA ALA A 46 -13.58 7.61 1.45
C ALA A 46 -14.20 7.46 2.84
N CYS A 47 -13.65 6.60 3.70
CA CYS A 47 -14.30 6.23 4.96
C CYS A 47 -13.41 6.31 6.20
N GLY A 48 -12.13 6.68 6.06
CA GLY A 48 -11.17 6.81 7.15
C GLY A 48 -10.76 5.50 7.83
N ALA A 49 -11.19 4.36 7.30
CA ALA A 49 -10.76 3.04 7.77
C ALA A 49 -9.39 2.68 7.16
N MET A 50 -8.66 1.76 7.78
CA MET A 50 -7.42 1.25 7.19
C MET A 50 -7.70 0.49 5.89
N GLY A 51 -6.93 0.81 4.87
CA GLY A 51 -6.81 0.08 3.62
C GLY A 51 -5.35 -0.27 3.35
N THR A 52 -5.10 -0.87 2.19
CA THR A 52 -3.78 -1.32 1.77
C THR A 52 -3.37 -0.52 0.55
N ILE A 53 -2.18 0.07 0.61
CA ILE A 53 -1.45 0.60 -0.54
C ILE A 53 -0.43 -0.44 -1.00
N GLU A 54 -0.25 -0.54 -2.31
CA GLU A 54 0.67 -1.49 -2.94
C GLU A 54 1.47 -0.76 -4.03
N GLY A 55 2.70 -1.21 -4.27
CA GLY A 55 3.61 -0.61 -5.25
C GLY A 55 4.68 -1.57 -5.74
N GLU A 56 5.25 -1.29 -6.91
CA GLU A 56 6.41 -2.01 -7.47
C GLU A 56 7.63 -1.10 -7.65
N GLU A 57 7.42 0.19 -7.94
CA GLU A 57 8.51 1.10 -8.26
C GLU A 57 9.20 1.61 -6.98
N ILE A 58 10.46 1.26 -6.81
CA ILE A 58 11.32 1.81 -5.76
C ILE A 58 11.92 3.12 -6.25
N GLU A 59 11.50 4.24 -5.67
CA GLU A 59 12.00 5.57 -6.02
C GLU A 59 13.29 5.93 -5.28
N LYS A 60 13.51 5.33 -4.09
CA LYS A 60 14.69 5.60 -3.27
C LYS A 60 15.08 4.37 -2.45
N THR A 61 16.39 4.19 -2.31
CA THR A 61 17.00 3.19 -1.43
C THR A 61 17.97 3.90 -0.49
N GLU A 62 17.86 3.63 0.82
CA GLU A 62 18.79 4.13 1.83
C GLU A 62 19.39 2.95 2.60
N PRO A 63 20.70 2.68 2.46
CA PRO A 63 21.35 1.64 3.24
C PRO A 63 21.44 2.02 4.72
N ARG A 64 21.17 1.04 5.58
CA ARG A 64 21.28 1.14 7.03
C ARG A 64 22.23 0.07 7.53
N TYR A 65 23.04 0.45 8.52
CA TYR A 65 23.97 -0.44 9.19
C TYR A 65 23.83 -0.21 10.69
N GLU A 66 23.65 -1.27 11.45
CA GLU A 66 23.57 -1.23 12.90
C GLU A 66 24.57 -2.22 13.51
N GLN A 67 25.36 -1.74 14.47
CA GLN A 67 26.24 -2.60 15.25
C GLN A 67 25.41 -3.30 16.33
N VAL A 68 25.21 -4.62 16.19
CA VAL A 68 24.43 -5.42 17.13
C VAL A 68 25.31 -6.11 18.18
N ALA A 69 26.61 -6.29 17.89
CA ALA A 69 27.63 -6.72 18.86
C ALA A 69 29.03 -6.16 18.49
N GLU A 70 30.04 -6.39 19.35
CA GLU A 70 31.40 -5.86 19.17
C GLU A 70 31.98 -6.15 17.76
N ASP A 71 31.74 -7.35 17.24
CA ASP A 71 32.20 -7.80 15.91
C ASP A 71 31.05 -8.16 14.96
N ASP A 72 29.81 -7.73 15.23
CA ASP A 72 28.63 -8.16 14.47
C ASP A 72 27.76 -6.97 14.05
N PHE A 73 27.42 -6.93 12.76
CA PHE A 73 26.71 -5.83 12.11
C PHE A 73 25.54 -6.36 11.29
N GLU A 74 24.39 -5.72 11.45
CA GLU A 74 23.22 -5.96 10.62
C GLU A 74 23.12 -4.86 9.55
N ALA A 75 22.83 -5.26 8.31
CA ALA A 75 22.67 -4.34 7.19
C ALA A 75 21.33 -4.61 6.51
N TRP A 76 20.56 -3.55 6.28
CA TRP A 76 19.30 -3.58 5.53
C TRP A 76 19.18 -2.32 4.70
N VAL A 77 18.18 -2.28 3.82
CA VAL A 77 17.83 -1.06 3.10
C VAL A 77 16.44 -0.59 3.46
N GLU A 78 16.29 0.71 3.66
CA GLU A 78 15.00 1.37 3.66
C GLU A 78 14.64 1.74 2.23
N LEU A 79 13.46 1.33 1.80
CA LEU A 79 12.91 1.57 0.47
C LEU A 79 11.83 2.64 0.57
N SER A 80 11.83 3.59 -0.37
CA SER A 80 10.69 4.44 -0.64
C SER A 80 10.03 3.95 -1.92
N VAL A 81 8.84 3.37 -1.79
CA VAL A 81 8.11 2.74 -2.89
C VAL A 81 6.96 3.65 -3.32
N GLY A 82 6.78 3.85 -4.62
CA GLY A 82 5.63 4.57 -5.19
C GLY A 82 4.32 3.82 -4.97
N THR A 83 3.25 4.56 -4.68
CA THR A 83 1.91 3.99 -4.53
C THR A 83 1.25 3.81 -5.89
N ASP A 84 1.07 2.57 -6.33
CA ASP A 84 0.46 2.22 -7.61
C ASP A 84 -1.02 1.82 -7.47
N TYR A 85 -1.38 1.26 -6.32
CA TYR A 85 -2.69 0.72 -6.06
C TYR A 85 -3.14 0.95 -4.62
N PHE A 86 -4.43 1.21 -4.43
CA PHE A 86 -5.06 1.27 -3.11
C PHE A 86 -6.35 0.46 -3.08
N SER A 87 -6.55 -0.30 -2.00
CA SER A 87 -7.82 -0.96 -1.72
C SER A 87 -8.28 -0.81 -0.28
N CYS A 88 -9.58 -0.59 -0.08
CA CYS A 88 -10.20 -0.51 1.24
C CYS A 88 -11.19 -1.66 1.46
N PRO A 89 -10.95 -2.58 2.41
CA PRO A 89 -11.86 -3.69 2.68
C PRO A 89 -13.22 -3.23 3.25
N THR A 90 -13.25 -2.07 3.93
CA THR A 90 -14.46 -1.55 4.58
C THR A 90 -15.47 -0.98 3.59
N CYS A 91 -15.07 0.01 2.80
CA CYS A 91 -15.97 0.68 1.83
C CYS A 91 -15.86 0.11 0.41
N ARG A 92 -14.97 -0.87 0.20
CA ARG A 92 -14.68 -1.51 -1.10
C ARG A 92 -14.23 -0.49 -2.17
N LEU A 93 -13.58 0.60 -1.74
CA LEU A 93 -12.91 1.54 -2.65
C LEU A 93 -11.66 0.87 -3.21
N VAL A 94 -11.48 1.00 -4.52
CA VAL A 94 -10.25 0.62 -5.23
C VAL A 94 -9.83 1.83 -6.05
N LEU A 95 -8.54 2.19 -5.97
CA LEU A 95 -7.88 3.16 -6.83
C LEU A 95 -6.72 2.42 -7.49
N ASP A 96 -6.76 2.27 -8.81
CA ASP A 96 -5.92 1.36 -9.60
C ASP A 96 -5.01 2.08 -10.59
N SER A 97 -4.78 3.37 -10.37
CA SER A 97 -3.88 4.18 -11.18
C SER A 97 -3.36 5.36 -10.40
N TRP A 98 -2.16 5.81 -10.77
CA TRP A 98 -1.52 6.99 -10.21
C TRP A 98 -2.42 8.24 -10.28
N ASP A 99 -3.11 8.47 -11.41
CA ASP A 99 -4.01 9.62 -11.55
C ASP A 99 -5.12 9.63 -10.50
N LEU A 100 -5.64 8.45 -10.14
CA LEU A 100 -6.67 8.31 -9.13
C LEU A 100 -6.12 8.46 -7.72
N ILE A 101 -4.86 8.10 -7.49
CA ILE A 101 -4.18 8.20 -6.19
C ILE A 101 -3.73 9.64 -5.93
N ASN A 102 -3.11 10.29 -6.91
CA ASN A 102 -2.54 11.63 -6.85
C ASN A 102 -3.57 12.74 -6.56
N VAL A 103 -4.85 12.49 -6.83
CA VAL A 103 -5.95 13.43 -6.51
C VAL A 103 -6.56 13.19 -5.12
N THR A 104 -5.93 12.36 -4.29
CA THR A 104 -6.38 12.01 -2.93
C THR A 104 -5.35 12.40 -1.88
N GLU A 105 -5.70 12.21 -0.61
CA GLU A 105 -4.79 12.41 0.52
C GLU A 105 -3.96 11.14 0.83
N LEU A 106 -3.99 10.13 -0.03
CA LEU A 106 -3.13 8.96 0.11
C LEU A 106 -1.67 9.35 -0.10
N PRO A 107 -0.73 8.72 0.62
CA PRO A 107 0.68 9.00 0.44
C PRO A 107 1.11 8.57 -0.98
N PRO A 108 1.82 9.43 -1.74
CA PRO A 108 2.33 9.06 -3.06
C PRO A 108 3.43 8.00 -2.97
N ASN A 109 4.07 7.87 -1.81
CA ASN A 109 5.10 6.88 -1.53
C ASN A 109 4.94 6.31 -0.12
N PHE A 110 5.39 5.08 0.10
CA PHE A 110 5.41 4.44 1.40
C PHE A 110 6.75 3.75 1.66
N ALA A 111 7.03 3.50 2.94
CA ALA A 111 8.25 2.85 3.36
C ALA A 111 8.09 1.33 3.34
N ASP A 112 9.13 0.64 2.89
CA ASP A 112 9.31 -0.81 3.05
C ASP A 112 10.79 -1.10 3.37
N THR A 113 11.12 -2.32 3.75
CA THR A 113 12.51 -2.73 4.04
C THR A 113 12.91 -3.90 3.16
N GLY A 114 14.12 -3.84 2.61
CA GLY A 114 14.73 -4.90 1.81
C GLY A 114 16.02 -5.42 2.42
N ASP A 115 16.45 -6.60 1.95
CA ASP A 115 17.77 -7.13 2.26
C ASP A 115 18.85 -6.27 1.59
N TYR A 116 19.91 -5.92 2.32
CA TYR A 116 20.97 -5.08 1.78
C TYR A 116 21.63 -5.68 0.53
N GLY A 117 21.83 -7.00 0.49
CA GLY A 117 22.50 -7.70 -0.61
C GLY A 117 21.74 -7.64 -1.94
N ASP A 118 20.41 -7.49 -1.91
CA ASP A 118 19.57 -7.39 -3.10
C ASP A 118 19.67 -6.00 -3.77
N TYR A 119 20.05 -4.97 -3.01
CA TYR A 119 20.04 -3.56 -3.43
C TYR A 119 21.41 -2.88 -3.38
N ALA A 120 22.43 -3.55 -2.86
CA ALA A 120 23.79 -3.04 -2.87
C ALA A 120 24.28 -2.91 -4.33
N GLU A 121 24.61 -1.70 -4.76
CA GLU A 121 25.38 -1.55 -5.98
C GLU A 121 26.74 -2.26 -5.78
N PRO A 122 27.27 -2.96 -6.80
CA PRO A 122 28.62 -3.49 -6.72
C PRO A 122 29.57 -2.33 -6.45
N GLU A 123 30.30 -2.37 -5.34
CA GLU A 123 31.40 -1.44 -5.11
C GLU A 123 32.36 -1.59 -6.29
N TYR A 124 32.32 -0.64 -7.22
CA TYR A 124 33.36 -0.51 -8.23
C TYR A 124 34.64 -0.17 -7.48
N GLY A 125 35.40 -1.23 -7.15
CA GLY A 125 36.73 -1.12 -6.59
C GLY A 125 37.60 -0.34 -7.56
N ASN A 126 37.77 0.95 -7.28
CA ASN A 126 38.89 1.67 -7.84
C ASN A 126 40.12 1.23 -7.06
N ASP A 127 40.89 0.33 -7.67
CA ASP A 127 42.27 -0.03 -7.34
C ASP A 127 43.18 1.21 -7.34
#